data_AF-A0ABD3K6U6-F1
#
_entry.id   AF-A0ABD3K6U6-F1
#
_cell.length_a   1.000
_cell.length_b   1.000
_cell.length_c   1.000
_cell.angle_alpha   90.00
_cell.angle_beta   90.00
_cell.angle_gamma   90.00
#
_symmetry.space_group_name_H-M   'P 1'
#
loop_
_entity.id
_entity.type
_entity.pdbx_description
1 polymer ?
#
loop_
_entity_poly.entity_id
_entity_poly.type
_entity_poly.pdbx_seq_one_letter_code
_entity_poly.pdbx_strand_id
1 'polypeptide(L)'
;MRALTARLATYLCRRKPGHLQSRYSSSYSGKDELALEQEAEKKIGWLLKLFFAGTATYVGYQFFPYMGDNLIQQSISLLQVKDPLFKRMGASRLSRFAIDVEAAGVLHQAGLISVMRSIPGSFEDVEAEKYRSGLLKRFQDLRYDDSS
;
A
#
# COMPACT_ATOMS: atom_id res chain seq x y z
N MET A 1 10.04 -26.37 39.70
CA MET A 1 10.17 -27.27 38.54
C MET A 1 11.52 -27.09 37.83
N ARG A 2 12.64 -27.52 38.43
CA ARG A 2 13.98 -27.52 37.80
C ARG A 2 14.76 -28.83 37.96
N ALA A 3 14.26 -29.75 38.79
CA ALA A 3 14.94 -31.01 39.09
C ALA A 3 14.63 -32.15 38.10
N LEU A 4 13.53 -32.05 37.34
CA LEU A 4 13.10 -33.11 36.39
C LEU A 4 13.86 -33.06 35.05
N THR A 5 14.26 -31.87 34.60
CA THR A 5 15.02 -31.68 33.36
C THR A 5 16.46 -32.19 33.46
N ALA A 6 17.08 -32.11 34.65
CA ALA A 6 18.44 -32.61 34.87
C ALA A 6 18.53 -34.15 34.79
N ARG A 7 17.49 -34.87 35.22
CA ARG A 7 17.43 -36.35 35.18
C ARG A 7 17.24 -36.89 33.75
N LEU A 8 16.48 -36.21 32.90
CA LEU A 8 16.31 -36.62 31.51
C LEU A 8 17.59 -36.41 30.68
N ALA A 9 18.35 -35.36 30.96
CA ALA A 9 19.64 -35.10 30.31
C ALA A 9 20.67 -36.18 30.63
N THR A 10 20.67 -36.73 31.86
CA THR A 10 21.62 -37.79 32.24
C THR A 10 21.30 -39.13 31.58
N TYR A 11 20.02 -39.41 31.28
CA TYR A 11 19.60 -40.64 30.61
C TYR A 11 19.85 -40.63 29.10
N LEU A 12 19.75 -39.46 28.44
CA LEU A 12 19.96 -39.35 26.99
C LEU A 12 21.44 -39.26 26.58
N CYS A 13 22.33 -38.81 27.47
CA CYS A 13 23.75 -38.60 27.14
C CYS A 13 24.66 -39.82 27.42
N ARG A 14 24.14 -40.95 27.91
CA ARG A 14 24.95 -42.13 28.22
C ARG A 14 24.94 -43.18 27.10
N ARG A 15 25.36 -42.80 25.88
CA ARG A 15 25.74 -43.76 24.84
C ARG A 15 27.20 -43.51 24.46
N LYS A 16 28.09 -44.37 24.97
CA LYS A 16 29.53 -44.37 24.67
C LYS A 16 29.76 -44.49 23.15
N PRO A 17 30.64 -43.68 22.53
CA PRO A 17 31.19 -44.02 21.23
C PRO A 17 32.39 -44.94 21.44
N GLY A 18 32.34 -46.12 20.81
CA GLY A 18 33.47 -47.02 20.69
C GLY A 18 34.64 -46.34 19.98
N HIS A 19 35.83 -46.70 20.42
CA HIS A 19 37.12 -46.22 19.94
C HIS A 19 37.30 -46.52 18.44
N LEU A 20 37.17 -45.50 17.58
CA LEU A 20 37.62 -45.54 16.19
C LEU A 20 38.70 -44.48 15.99
N GLN A 21 39.93 -44.94 16.22
CA GLN A 21 41.15 -44.22 15.94
C GLN A 21 41.36 -44.18 14.42
N SER A 22 40.85 -43.14 13.75
CA SER A 22 41.25 -42.80 12.39
C SER A 22 42.36 -41.75 12.47
N ARG A 23 43.60 -42.23 12.44
CA ARG A 23 44.79 -41.41 12.21
C ARG A 23 44.92 -41.20 10.69
N TYR A 24 44.27 -40.17 10.17
CA TYR A 24 44.74 -39.50 8.95
C TYR A 24 44.38 -38.02 9.03
N SER A 25 45.43 -37.19 9.00
CA SER A 25 45.38 -35.74 9.14
C SER A 25 44.37 -35.10 8.18
N SER A 26 43.43 -34.32 8.72
CA SER A 26 42.57 -33.40 7.97
C SER A 26 42.39 -32.13 8.80
N SER A 27 43.28 -31.16 8.61
CA SER A 27 43.24 -29.83 9.25
C SER A 27 42.56 -28.77 8.37
N TYR A 28 41.57 -29.17 7.58
CA TYR A 28 40.58 -28.31 6.92
C TYR A 28 39.21 -28.69 7.52
N SER A 29 38.29 -27.81 7.90
CA SER A 29 38.31 -26.36 7.98
C SER A 29 37.06 -25.91 8.77
N GLY A 30 37.18 -25.76 10.10
CA GLY A 30 36.07 -25.21 10.91
C GLY A 30 35.91 -23.69 10.77
N LYS A 31 36.91 -23.01 10.19
CA LYS A 31 36.87 -21.55 9.94
C LYS A 31 36.13 -21.23 8.64
N ASP A 32 36.26 -22.08 7.62
CA ASP A 32 35.59 -21.87 6.34
C ASP A 32 34.08 -22.20 6.44
N GLU A 33 33.68 -23.09 7.34
CA GLU A 33 32.27 -23.43 7.59
C GLU A 33 31.51 -22.26 8.23
N LEU A 34 32.09 -21.62 9.25
CA LEU A 34 31.54 -20.38 9.85
C LEU A 34 31.52 -19.19 8.87
N ALA A 35 32.52 -19.12 7.97
CA ALA A 35 32.57 -18.09 6.94
C ALA A 35 31.49 -18.31 5.86
N LEU A 36 31.24 -19.56 5.47
CA LEU A 36 30.17 -19.94 4.55
C LEU A 36 28.78 -19.67 5.13
N GLU A 37 28.57 -19.96 6.41
CA GLU A 37 27.30 -19.68 7.09
C GLU A 37 27.01 -18.17 7.17
N GLN A 38 27.99 -17.35 7.53
CA GLN A 38 27.82 -15.88 7.56
C GLN A 38 27.60 -15.28 6.16
N GLU A 39 28.23 -15.83 5.12
CA GLU A 39 28.00 -15.37 3.75
C GLU A 39 26.59 -15.74 3.27
N ALA A 40 26.11 -16.94 3.61
CA ALA A 40 24.75 -17.38 3.33
C ALA A 40 23.71 -16.48 4.03
N GLU A 41 23.90 -16.16 5.31
CA GLU A 41 22.99 -15.28 6.06
C GLU A 41 22.92 -13.87 5.45
N LYS A 42 24.06 -13.30 5.05
CA LYS A 42 24.10 -11.99 4.38
C LYS A 42 23.41 -12.02 3.02
N LYS A 43 23.59 -13.08 2.23
CA LYS A 43 22.93 -13.22 0.92
C LYS A 43 21.43 -13.44 1.05
N ILE A 44 20.99 -14.27 2.00
CA ILE A 44 19.57 -14.52 2.28
C ILE A 44 18.90 -13.25 2.80
N GLY A 45 19.56 -12.51 3.69
CA GLY A 45 19.05 -11.23 4.18
C GLY A 45 18.88 -10.18 3.07
N TRP A 46 19.81 -10.13 2.10
CA TRP A 46 19.70 -9.24 0.95
C TRP A 46 18.61 -9.68 -0.04
N LEU A 47 18.49 -10.99 -0.28
CA LEU A 47 17.43 -11.57 -1.11
C LEU A 47 16.04 -11.32 -0.52
N LEU A 48 15.88 -11.50 0.79
CA LEU A 48 14.63 -11.26 1.50
C LEU A 48 14.20 -9.78 1.40
N LYS A 49 15.16 -8.85 1.46
CA LYS A 49 14.90 -7.42 1.24
C LYS A 49 14.41 -7.13 -0.17
N LEU A 50 14.94 -7.82 -1.19
CA LEU A 50 14.46 -7.66 -2.58
C LEU A 50 13.05 -8.19 -2.75
N PHE A 51 12.72 -9.34 -2.16
CA PHE A 51 11.34 -9.81 -2.14
C PHE A 51 10.44 -8.80 -1.44
N PHE A 52 10.77 -8.38 -0.22
CA PHE A 52 9.96 -7.41 0.52
C PHE A 52 9.77 -6.08 -0.22
N ALA A 53 10.84 -5.54 -0.81
CA ALA A 53 10.76 -4.33 -1.63
C ALA A 53 9.86 -4.55 -2.86
N GLY A 54 10.03 -5.68 -3.56
CA GLY A 54 9.20 -6.06 -4.70
C GLY A 54 7.73 -6.19 -4.34
N THR A 55 7.38 -6.91 -3.27
CA THR A 55 5.99 -7.06 -2.84
C THR A 55 5.42 -5.75 -2.31
N ALA A 56 6.18 -4.97 -1.54
CA ALA A 56 5.72 -3.67 -1.05
C ALA A 56 5.45 -2.70 -2.21
N THR A 57 6.30 -2.68 -3.24
CA THR A 57 6.08 -1.90 -4.46
C THR A 57 4.87 -2.41 -5.23
N TYR A 58 4.72 -3.73 -5.43
CA TYR A 58 3.58 -4.31 -6.15
C TYR A 58 2.24 -4.05 -5.43
N VAL A 59 2.19 -4.23 -4.11
CA VAL A 59 1.04 -3.89 -3.28
C VAL A 59 0.76 -2.39 -3.35
N GLY A 60 1.78 -1.53 -3.30
CA GLY A 60 1.63 -0.10 -3.53
C GLY A 60 0.94 0.19 -4.88
N TYR A 61 1.45 -0.39 -5.97
CA TYR A 61 0.85 -0.23 -7.30
C TYR A 61 -0.56 -0.82 -7.42
N GLN A 62 -0.91 -1.86 -6.66
CA GLN A 62 -2.24 -2.47 -6.73
C GLN A 62 -3.27 -1.75 -5.86
N PHE A 63 -2.88 -1.23 -4.69
CA PHE A 63 -3.78 -0.55 -3.75
C PHE A 63 -3.97 0.94 -4.06
N PHE A 64 -2.98 1.62 -4.63
CA PHE A 64 -3.12 3.05 -4.99
C PHE A 64 -4.21 3.34 -6.04
N PRO A 65 -4.33 2.60 -7.16
CA PRO A 65 -5.32 2.91 -8.18
C PRO A 65 -6.75 2.46 -7.82
N TYR A 66 -6.92 1.34 -7.10
CA TYR A 66 -8.27 0.81 -6.77
C TYR A 66 -8.97 1.49 -5.59
N MET A 67 -8.28 2.32 -4.81
CA MET A 67 -8.94 3.18 -3.82
C MET A 67 -9.50 4.47 -4.43
N GLY A 68 -9.00 4.93 -5.59
CA GLY A 68 -9.39 6.21 -6.19
C GLY A 68 -10.82 6.23 -6.73
N ASP A 69 -11.17 5.27 -7.58
CA ASP A 69 -12.43 5.29 -8.33
C ASP A 69 -13.67 5.18 -7.45
N ASN A 70 -13.63 4.28 -6.45
CA ASN A 70 -14.70 4.16 -5.45
C ASN A 70 -14.84 5.43 -4.61
N LEU A 71 -13.73 6.11 -4.28
CA LEU A 71 -13.76 7.37 -3.54
C LEU A 71 -14.31 8.51 -4.41
N ILE A 72 -13.99 8.54 -5.71
CA ILE A 72 -14.54 9.49 -6.67
C ILE A 72 -16.06 9.28 -6.77
N GLN A 73 -16.52 8.06 -7.02
CA GLN A 73 -17.94 7.72 -7.11
C GLN A 73 -18.70 8.05 -5.82
N GLN A 74 -18.11 7.75 -4.65
CA GLN A 74 -18.68 8.16 -3.37
C GLN A 74 -18.77 9.67 -3.24
N SER A 75 -17.73 10.41 -3.62
CA SER A 75 -17.74 11.88 -3.54
C SER A 75 -18.74 12.53 -4.50
N ILE A 76 -18.99 11.93 -5.67
CA ILE A 76 -20.06 12.33 -6.59
C ILE A 76 -21.43 12.05 -5.97
N SER A 77 -21.60 10.88 -5.35
CA SER A 77 -22.85 10.53 -4.66
C SER A 77 -23.16 11.51 -3.52
N LEU A 78 -22.14 11.98 -2.79
CA LEU A 78 -22.28 12.98 -1.73
C LEU A 78 -22.78 14.34 -2.24
N LEU A 79 -22.49 14.71 -3.50
CA LEU A 79 -23.02 15.94 -4.11
C LEU A 79 -24.53 15.88 -4.38
N GLN A 80 -25.08 14.67 -4.55
CA GLN A 80 -26.50 14.47 -4.83
C GLN A 80 -27.35 14.41 -3.55
N VAL A 81 -26.72 14.24 -2.39
CA VAL A 81 -27.40 14.25 -1.09
C VAL A 81 -28.00 15.62 -0.84
N LYS A 82 -29.20 15.68 -0.22
CA LYS A 82 -29.90 16.95 0.07
C LYS A 82 -29.11 17.86 1.03
N ASP A 83 -28.49 17.27 2.04
CA ASP A 83 -27.83 17.98 3.14
C ASP A 83 -26.56 18.71 2.68
N PRO A 84 -26.43 20.02 2.97
CA PRO A 84 -25.32 20.86 2.55
C PRO A 84 -23.96 20.41 3.08
N LEU A 85 -23.89 19.75 4.24
CA LEU A 85 -22.62 19.28 4.82
C LEU A 85 -21.99 18.18 3.95
N PHE A 86 -22.81 17.27 3.43
CA PHE A 86 -22.34 16.20 2.56
C PHE A 86 -21.94 16.74 1.18
N LYS A 87 -22.69 17.72 0.65
CA LYS A 87 -22.33 18.42 -0.59
C LYS A 87 -20.95 19.08 -0.48
N ARG A 88 -20.69 19.78 0.63
CA ARG A 88 -19.37 20.39 0.92
C ARG A 88 -18.29 19.34 1.03
N MET A 89 -18.54 18.23 1.73
CA MET A 89 -17.57 17.15 1.89
C MET A 89 -17.22 16.50 0.55
N GLY A 90 -18.22 16.22 -0.28
CA GLY A 90 -18.04 15.70 -1.63
C GLY A 90 -17.25 16.66 -2.51
N ALA A 91 -17.68 17.93 -2.59
CA ALA A 91 -17.02 18.97 -3.38
C ALA A 91 -15.56 19.19 -2.96
N SER A 92 -15.29 19.21 -1.65
CA SER A 92 -13.93 19.36 -1.12
C SER A 92 -13.02 18.20 -1.54
N ARG A 93 -13.51 16.95 -1.48
CA ARG A 93 -12.75 15.77 -1.93
C ARG A 93 -12.47 15.82 -3.42
N LEU A 94 -13.49 16.11 -4.23
CA LEU A 94 -13.36 16.24 -5.68
C LEU A 94 -12.37 17.33 -6.08
N SER A 95 -12.34 18.46 -5.37
CA SER A 95 -11.38 19.53 -5.61
C SER A 95 -9.92 19.09 -5.41
N ARG A 96 -9.69 18.12 -4.51
CA ARG A 96 -8.35 17.53 -4.27
C ARG A 96 -7.98 16.50 -5.33
N PHE A 97 -8.96 15.76 -5.85
CA PHE A 97 -8.70 14.80 -6.93
C PHE A 97 -8.42 15.51 -8.26
N ALA A 98 -9.12 16.61 -8.57
CA ALA A 98 -8.93 17.39 -9.80
C ALA A 98 -7.61 18.19 -9.87
N ILE A 99 -6.62 17.88 -9.02
CA ILE A 99 -5.28 18.49 -9.06
C ILE A 99 -4.50 17.94 -10.26
N ASP A 100 -4.62 16.65 -10.55
CA ASP A 100 -3.92 15.96 -11.62
C ASP A 100 -4.77 15.89 -12.90
N VAL A 101 -4.14 15.97 -14.07
CA VAL A 101 -4.80 15.93 -15.39
C VAL A 101 -5.40 14.55 -15.64
N GLU A 102 -4.71 13.49 -15.24
CA GLU A 102 -5.20 12.11 -15.35
C GLU A 102 -6.43 11.91 -14.47
N ALA A 103 -6.37 12.37 -13.22
CA ALA A 103 -7.51 12.32 -12.31
C ALA A 103 -8.70 13.16 -12.82
N ALA A 104 -8.46 14.34 -13.40
CA ALA A 104 -9.51 15.13 -14.04
C ALA A 104 -10.19 14.36 -15.19
N GLY A 105 -9.43 13.59 -15.98
CA GLY A 105 -9.98 12.70 -17.00
C GLY A 105 -10.92 11.63 -16.41
N VAL A 106 -10.53 11.01 -15.29
CA VAL A 106 -11.38 10.04 -14.57
C VAL A 106 -12.66 10.71 -14.03
N LEU A 107 -12.55 11.91 -13.47
CA LEU A 107 -13.71 12.67 -12.98
C LEU A 107 -14.68 13.03 -14.13
N HIS A 108 -14.15 13.38 -15.30
CA HIS A 108 -14.94 13.62 -16.50
C HIS A 108 -15.69 12.36 -16.94
N GLN A 109 -14.99 11.23 -17.04
CA GLN A 109 -15.59 9.92 -17.37
C GLN A 109 -16.64 9.48 -16.35
N ALA A 110 -16.45 9.80 -15.08
CA ALA A 110 -17.42 9.53 -14.01
C ALA A 110 -18.69 10.41 -14.08
N GLY A 111 -18.78 11.34 -15.05
CA GLY A 111 -19.95 12.19 -15.27
C GLY A 111 -20.07 13.36 -14.29
N LEU A 112 -18.99 13.74 -13.60
CA LEU A 112 -19.02 14.78 -12.57
C LEU A 112 -19.55 16.12 -13.11
N ILE A 113 -19.12 16.54 -14.31
CA ILE A 113 -19.54 17.82 -14.89
C ILE A 113 -21.07 17.84 -15.07
N SER A 114 -21.65 16.75 -15.59
CA SER A 114 -23.09 16.61 -15.75
C SER A 114 -23.81 16.68 -14.39
N VAL A 115 -23.32 15.95 -13.38
CA VAL A 115 -23.89 15.97 -12.03
C VAL A 115 -23.86 17.38 -11.46
N MET A 116 -22.71 18.05 -11.53
CA MET A 116 -22.58 19.42 -11.05
C MET A 116 -23.58 20.34 -11.74
N ARG A 117 -23.62 20.36 -13.08
CA ARG A 117 -24.58 21.18 -13.86
C ARG A 117 -26.04 20.87 -13.53
N SER A 118 -26.38 19.61 -13.27
CA SER A 118 -27.75 19.17 -12.95
C SER A 118 -28.24 19.58 -11.56
N ILE A 119 -27.34 19.87 -10.61
CA ILE A 119 -27.73 20.31 -9.27
C ILE A 119 -28.32 21.73 -9.40
N PRO A 120 -29.65 21.90 -9.19
CA PRO A 120 -30.30 23.19 -9.34
C PRO A 120 -29.98 24.07 -8.14
N GLY A 121 -29.57 25.32 -8.40
CA GLY A 121 -29.26 26.32 -7.37
C GLY A 121 -27.79 26.38 -6.96
N SER A 122 -27.41 27.48 -6.31
CA SER A 122 -26.13 27.60 -5.60
C SER A 122 -26.12 26.63 -4.41
N PHE A 123 -24.94 26.16 -4.03
CA PHE A 123 -24.84 25.42 -2.78
C PHE A 123 -25.17 26.37 -1.62
N GLU A 124 -25.99 25.93 -0.67
CA GLU A 124 -26.30 26.71 0.55
C GLU A 124 -25.02 27.07 1.32
N ASP A 125 -24.02 26.19 1.25
CA ASP A 125 -22.69 26.41 1.80
C ASP A 125 -21.78 27.14 0.80
N VAL A 126 -21.31 28.32 1.19
CA VAL A 126 -20.43 29.20 0.40
C VAL A 126 -19.13 28.49 0.00
N GLU A 127 -18.62 27.60 0.87
CA GLU A 127 -17.38 26.88 0.60
C GLU A 127 -17.58 25.78 -0.45
N ALA A 128 -18.69 25.04 -0.38
CA ALA A 128 -19.10 24.09 -1.41
C ALA A 128 -19.27 24.78 -2.77
N GLU A 129 -19.83 25.98 -2.81
CA GLU A 129 -19.95 26.77 -4.04
C GLU A 129 -18.58 27.24 -4.59
N LYS A 130 -17.66 27.64 -3.70
CA LYS A 130 -16.27 27.94 -4.08
C LYS A 130 -15.58 26.72 -4.68
N TYR A 131 -15.75 25.53 -4.09
CA TYR A 131 -15.19 24.30 -4.65
C TYR A 131 -15.81 23.95 -6.00
N ARG A 132 -17.13 24.11 -6.14
CA ARG A 132 -17.86 23.86 -7.39
C ARG A 132 -17.37 24.76 -8.53
N SER A 133 -17.33 26.06 -8.29
CA SER A 133 -16.88 27.04 -9.29
C SER A 133 -15.41 26.83 -9.66
N GLY A 134 -14.55 26.54 -8.68
CA GLY A 134 -13.15 26.19 -8.92
C GLY A 134 -12.97 24.93 -9.76
N LEU A 135 -13.77 23.89 -9.51
CA LEU A 135 -13.79 22.65 -10.30
C LEU A 135 -14.24 22.90 -11.73
N LEU A 136 -15.37 23.59 -11.94
CA LEU A 136 -15.87 23.90 -13.28
C LEU A 136 -14.85 24.71 -14.09
N LYS A 137 -14.22 25.71 -13.45
CA LYS A 137 -13.16 26.49 -14.10
C LYS A 137 -11.97 25.63 -14.49
N ARG A 138 -11.55 24.67 -13.65
CA ARG A 138 -10.47 23.73 -14.01
C ARG A 138 -10.84 22.85 -15.20
N PHE A 139 -12.07 22.35 -15.27
CA PHE A 139 -12.52 21.57 -16.44
C PHE A 139 -12.56 22.42 -17.72
N GLN A 140 -12.92 23.71 -17.61
CA GLN A 140 -12.82 24.68 -18.71
C GLN A 140 -11.38 24.86 -19.17
N ASP A 141 -10.46 25.11 -18.23
CA ASP A 141 -9.04 25.31 -18.51
C ASP A 141 -8.41 24.07 -19.18
N LEU A 142 -8.86 22.87 -18.80
CA LEU A 142 -8.42 21.59 -19.37
C LEU A 142 -9.15 21.19 -20.67
N ARG A 143 -10.07 22.02 -21.19
CA ARG A 143 -10.93 21.75 -22.38
C ARG A 143 -11.78 20.49 -22.30
N TYR A 144 -12.10 20.01 -21.10
CA TYR A 144 -13.02 18.88 -20.94
C TYR A 144 -14.49 19.27 -21.17
N ASP A 145 -14.79 20.56 -21.30
CA ASP A 145 -16.16 21.04 -21.56
C ASP A 145 -16.66 20.85 -23.00
N ASP A 146 -15.75 20.66 -23.96
CA ASP A 146 -16.10 20.54 -25.39
C ASP A 146 -16.47 19.09 -25.79
N SER A 147 -16.26 18.12 -24.91
CA SER A 147 -16.41 16.68 -25.17
C SER A 147 -17.69 16.04 -24.62
N SER A 148 -18.70 16.85 -24.23
CA SER A 148 -19.97 16.40 -23.66
C SER A 148 -21.17 16.59 -24.58
#